data_AF-A0A4E0QVK7-F1
#
_entry.id   AF-A0A4E0QVK7-F1
#
_cell.length_a   1.000
_cell.length_b   1.000
_cell.length_c   1.000
_cell.angle_alpha   90.00
_cell.angle_beta   90.00
_cell.angle_gamma   90.00
#
_symmetry.space_group_name_H-M   'P 1'
#
loop_
_entity.id
_entity.type
_entity.pdbx_description
1 polymer ?
#
loop_
_entity_poly.entity_id
_entity_poly.type
_entity_poly.pdbx_seq_one_letter_code
_entity_poly.pdbx_strand_id
1 'polypeptide(L)'
;MNECIICRKQKNKGDFSDEHVIPESLGGYYHIYSVCRDCNSKLGERVDCTITNHKLAKFHRYIYNIKGKSGKIPNPLDSKKATLYDNPKQKVRICMNKEGKIDAHILPNIPTLEEIQKEILATGKVSLTIDKRYEKQIDKILGGVYKKIGKIGMSLEEFKSGIVTSTHKSFLHIQDTMDIDIRKYKMGLLKIAYEFAVDNIPEYYNDDWAILISQILDQANFEAIDKCSFFRDSGFNWNLCQALFFINTTSQNYSLTLVGHESYGTFCFICLAKLFNAVIILSDKNYLKSNFILGINDFQQRKFIKYQRSEIVKKISLSGKYRFCYWFSSHQDMIKFSQLEMLINFDFYQINGSIPLFNENGKITYKNIESKLTNIPKNFKKIKINKTTFSEIFELNESLYIRLLPTNKFYRITAVEIIYHKI
;
A
#
# COMPACT_ATOMS: atom_id res chain seq x y z
N MET A 1 8.80 -35.06 -6.73
CA MET A 1 7.60 -34.31 -7.15
C MET A 1 7.24 -33.38 -6.02
N ASN A 2 6.71 -32.20 -6.34
CA ASN A 2 6.22 -31.24 -5.34
C ASN A 2 4.78 -30.89 -5.71
N GLU A 3 3.98 -30.48 -4.72
CA GLU A 3 2.60 -30.05 -4.93
C GLU A 3 2.54 -28.54 -5.19
N CYS A 4 1.75 -28.13 -6.19
CA CYS A 4 1.48 -26.72 -6.44
C CYS A 4 0.50 -26.18 -5.39
N ILE A 5 0.79 -25.02 -4.78
CA ILE A 5 -0.10 -24.48 -3.73
C ILE A 5 -1.46 -24.02 -4.28
N ILE A 6 -1.54 -23.66 -5.57
CA ILE A 6 -2.78 -23.16 -6.20
C ILE A 6 -3.67 -24.31 -6.65
N CYS A 7 -3.22 -25.15 -7.59
CA CYS A 7 -4.05 -26.24 -8.11
C CYS A 7 -4.01 -27.51 -7.27
N ARG A 8 -3.14 -27.58 -6.26
CA ARG A 8 -2.97 -28.74 -5.35
C ARG A 8 -2.76 -30.06 -6.09
N LYS A 9 -1.98 -30.00 -7.18
CA LYS A 9 -1.59 -31.17 -7.98
C LYS A 9 -0.09 -31.40 -7.87
N GLN A 10 0.31 -32.67 -7.84
CA GLN A 10 1.70 -33.08 -7.95
C GLN A 10 2.27 -32.68 -9.31
N LYS A 11 3.47 -32.10 -9.29
CA LYS A 11 4.19 -31.59 -10.47
C LYS A 11 5.65 -31.98 -10.39
N ASN A 12 6.33 -32.01 -11.55
CA ASN A 12 7.77 -32.19 -11.58
C ASN A 12 8.46 -30.92 -11.10
N LYS A 13 9.68 -31.04 -10.55
CA LYS A 13 10.42 -29.87 -10.04
C LYS A 13 10.64 -28.79 -11.12
N GLY A 14 10.81 -29.20 -12.39
CA GLY A 14 10.98 -28.28 -13.51
C GLY A 14 9.72 -27.51 -13.93
N ASP A 15 8.54 -27.91 -13.45
CA ASP A 15 7.25 -27.27 -13.80
C ASP A 15 6.92 -26.07 -12.90
N PHE A 16 7.73 -25.82 -11.87
CA PHE A 16 7.59 -24.67 -10.99
C PHE A 16 8.22 -23.42 -11.61
N SER A 17 7.71 -22.27 -11.22
CA SER A 17 8.11 -20.96 -11.73
C SER A 17 8.44 -20.01 -10.59
N ASP A 18 9.17 -18.95 -10.94
CA ASP A 18 9.38 -17.80 -10.07
C ASP A 18 8.09 -16.96 -10.01
N GLU A 19 7.29 -17.16 -8.97
CA GLU A 19 6.02 -16.45 -8.74
C GLU A 19 6.26 -15.20 -7.90
N HIS A 20 5.73 -14.07 -8.34
CA HIS A 20 5.79 -12.82 -7.59
C HIS A 20 4.52 -12.67 -6.75
N VAL A 21 4.66 -12.79 -5.43
CA VAL A 21 3.51 -12.67 -4.53
C VAL A 21 2.87 -11.30 -4.66
N ILE A 22 3.69 -10.24 -4.51
CA ILE A 22 3.30 -8.88 -4.91
C ILE A 22 3.74 -8.70 -6.37
N PRO A 23 2.83 -8.33 -7.29
CA PRO A 23 3.20 -8.18 -8.69
C PRO A 23 4.37 -7.22 -8.92
N GLU A 24 5.31 -7.61 -9.78
CA GLU A 24 6.48 -6.81 -10.17
C GLU A 24 6.07 -5.41 -10.68
N SER A 25 4.93 -5.30 -11.37
CA SER A 25 4.41 -4.03 -11.89
C SER A 25 3.91 -3.06 -10.80
N LEU A 26 3.73 -3.55 -9.56
CA LEU A 26 3.53 -2.75 -8.35
C LEU A 26 4.84 -2.57 -7.56
N GLY A 27 5.96 -3.08 -8.10
CA GLY A 27 7.29 -3.04 -7.51
C GLY A 27 7.51 -4.06 -6.40
N GLY A 28 6.81 -5.19 -6.43
CA GLY A 28 7.02 -6.29 -5.49
C GLY A 28 8.34 -7.04 -5.70
N TYR A 29 8.99 -7.40 -4.60
CA TYR A 29 10.24 -8.16 -4.54
C TYR A 29 10.12 -9.44 -3.70
N TYR A 30 8.90 -9.91 -3.43
CA TYR A 30 8.68 -11.18 -2.72
C TYR A 30 8.32 -12.29 -3.70
N HIS A 31 9.14 -13.34 -3.70
CA HIS A 31 9.09 -14.42 -4.67
C HIS A 31 8.91 -15.76 -3.95
N ILE A 32 8.12 -16.65 -4.54
CA ILE A 32 7.95 -18.03 -4.08
C ILE A 32 8.10 -19.00 -5.26
N TYR A 33 8.44 -20.24 -4.96
CA TYR A 33 8.72 -21.29 -5.96
C TYR A 33 7.78 -22.49 -5.82
N SER A 34 6.63 -22.28 -5.17
CA SER A 34 5.63 -23.31 -4.86
C SER A 34 4.42 -23.28 -5.81
N VAL A 35 4.46 -22.42 -6.84
CA VAL A 35 3.42 -22.31 -7.88
C VAL A 35 3.94 -22.86 -9.22
N CYS A 36 3.15 -23.74 -9.84
CA CYS A 36 3.48 -24.27 -11.17
C CYS A 36 3.23 -23.25 -12.29
N ARG A 37 3.93 -23.39 -13.42
CA ARG A 37 3.87 -22.48 -14.57
C ARG A 37 2.45 -22.24 -15.08
N ASP A 38 1.62 -23.28 -15.13
CA ASP A 38 0.23 -23.18 -15.57
C ASP A 38 -0.59 -22.25 -14.67
N CYS A 39 -0.44 -22.41 -13.34
CA CYS A 39 -1.13 -21.59 -12.35
C CYS A 39 -0.58 -20.15 -12.35
N ASN A 40 0.74 -19.97 -12.37
CA ASN A 40 1.36 -18.63 -12.44
C ASN A 40 0.85 -17.86 -13.67
N SER A 41 0.84 -18.50 -14.85
CA SER A 41 0.32 -17.86 -16.07
C SER A 41 -1.16 -17.46 -15.94
N LYS A 42 -2.01 -18.33 -15.38
CA LYS A 42 -3.43 -18.04 -15.14
C LYS A 42 -3.63 -16.91 -14.13
N LEU A 43 -2.87 -16.91 -13.03
CA LEU A 43 -2.90 -15.87 -12.02
C LEU A 43 -2.50 -14.53 -12.63
N GLY A 44 -1.44 -14.49 -13.42
CA GLY A 44 -1.00 -13.29 -14.14
C GLY A 44 -2.09 -12.73 -15.07
N GLU A 45 -2.75 -13.59 -15.84
CA GLU A 45 -3.76 -13.19 -16.83
C GLU A 45 -5.08 -12.76 -16.19
N ARG A 46 -5.50 -13.40 -15.09
CA ARG A 46 -6.88 -13.27 -14.55
C ARG A 46 -6.96 -12.66 -13.16
N VAL A 47 -5.93 -12.81 -12.33
CA VAL A 47 -5.94 -12.41 -10.91
C VAL A 47 -5.08 -11.17 -10.70
N ASP A 48 -3.79 -11.23 -11.00
CA ASP A 48 -2.87 -10.09 -10.83
C ASP A 48 -3.28 -8.91 -11.70
N CYS A 49 -3.79 -9.18 -12.90
CA CYS A 49 -4.26 -8.16 -13.81
C CYS A 49 -5.33 -7.24 -13.18
N THR A 50 -6.09 -7.73 -12.19
CA THR A 50 -7.18 -6.99 -11.54
C THR A 50 -6.66 -5.86 -10.66
N ILE A 51 -5.52 -6.07 -9.98
CA ILE A 51 -4.87 -5.03 -9.18
C ILE A 51 -3.89 -4.20 -10.03
N THR A 52 -3.17 -4.82 -10.97
CA THR A 52 -2.16 -4.09 -11.77
C THR A 52 -2.76 -3.17 -12.83
N ASN A 53 -3.95 -3.51 -13.35
CA ASN A 53 -4.68 -2.66 -14.31
C ASN A 53 -5.67 -1.71 -13.63
N HIS A 54 -5.81 -1.79 -12.30
CA HIS A 54 -6.65 -0.89 -11.53
C HIS A 54 -6.23 0.58 -11.74
N LYS A 55 -7.19 1.51 -11.78
CA LYS A 55 -6.91 2.93 -12.05
C LYS A 55 -5.93 3.52 -11.02
N LEU A 56 -6.09 3.21 -9.74
CA LEU A 56 -5.16 3.66 -8.69
C LEU A 56 -3.74 3.10 -8.87
N ALA A 57 -3.60 1.85 -9.35
CA ALA A 57 -2.29 1.29 -9.67
C ALA A 57 -1.63 2.00 -10.85
N LYS A 58 -2.40 2.42 -11.87
CA LYS A 58 -1.87 3.24 -12.97
C LYS A 58 -1.37 4.60 -12.48
N PHE A 59 -2.11 5.26 -11.60
CA PHE A 59 -1.65 6.51 -10.96
C PHE A 59 -0.38 6.31 -10.15
N HIS A 60 -0.33 5.24 -9.33
CA HIS A 60 0.87 4.88 -8.58
C HIS A 60 2.10 4.74 -9.48
N ARG A 61 1.96 3.94 -10.54
CA ARG A 61 3.05 3.69 -11.49
C ARG A 61 3.48 4.95 -12.22
N TYR A 62 2.55 5.86 -12.51
CA TYR A 62 2.86 7.16 -13.09
C TYR A 62 3.63 8.07 -12.13
N ILE A 63 3.13 8.27 -10.90
CA ILE A 63 3.74 9.14 -9.89
C ILE A 63 5.16 8.68 -9.54
N TYR A 64 5.37 7.37 -9.43
CA TYR A 64 6.66 6.78 -9.03
C TYR A 64 7.51 6.26 -10.20
N ASN A 65 7.12 6.55 -11.45
CA ASN A 65 7.87 6.16 -12.65
C ASN A 65 8.16 4.63 -12.76
N ILE A 66 7.20 3.79 -12.35
CA ILE A 66 7.35 2.32 -12.31
C ILE A 66 6.98 1.71 -13.67
N LYS A 67 8.03 1.29 -14.39
CA LYS A 67 7.93 0.63 -15.69
C LYS A 67 7.51 -0.84 -15.51
N GLY A 68 6.65 -1.34 -16.40
CA GLY A 68 6.40 -2.78 -16.49
C GLY A 68 7.42 -3.48 -17.40
N LYS A 69 7.21 -4.77 -17.66
CA LYS A 69 8.05 -5.58 -18.56
C LYS A 69 8.19 -5.00 -19.97
N SER A 70 7.19 -4.26 -20.46
CA SER A 70 7.25 -3.57 -21.76
C SER A 70 8.10 -2.29 -21.76
N GLY A 71 8.67 -1.90 -20.61
CA GLY A 71 9.42 -0.66 -20.42
C GLY A 71 8.54 0.60 -20.38
N LYS A 72 7.21 0.46 -20.55
CA LYS A 72 6.26 1.57 -20.61
C LYS A 72 5.49 1.73 -19.29
N ILE A 73 5.15 2.96 -18.97
CA ILE A 73 4.23 3.34 -17.90
C ILE A 73 2.84 3.49 -18.53
N PRO A 74 1.77 2.96 -17.92
CA PRO A 74 0.41 3.18 -18.42
C PRO A 74 -0.04 4.62 -18.14
N ASN A 75 -0.73 5.25 -19.09
CA ASN A 75 -1.33 6.57 -18.86
C ASN A 75 -2.55 6.42 -17.92
N PRO A 76 -2.54 7.01 -16.71
CA PRO A 76 -3.66 6.87 -15.77
C PRO A 76 -4.92 7.58 -16.27
N LEU A 77 -4.76 8.66 -17.04
CA LEU A 77 -5.82 9.48 -17.61
C LEU A 77 -6.17 9.10 -19.06
N ASP A 78 -5.75 7.92 -19.54
CA ASP A 78 -6.23 7.44 -20.83
C ASP A 78 -7.73 7.15 -20.74
N SER A 79 -8.49 7.95 -21.48
CA SER A 79 -9.94 7.90 -21.55
C SER A 79 -10.43 8.26 -22.95
N LYS A 80 -11.43 7.51 -23.41
CA LYS A 80 -12.16 7.79 -24.65
C LYS A 80 -13.35 8.73 -24.43
N LYS A 81 -13.64 9.09 -23.17
CA LYS A 81 -14.78 9.91 -22.75
C LYS A 81 -14.40 11.36 -22.47
N ALA A 82 -13.11 11.72 -22.51
CA ALA A 82 -12.65 13.07 -22.20
C ALA A 82 -13.15 14.11 -23.21
N THR A 83 -13.66 15.23 -22.71
CA THR A 83 -14.20 16.35 -23.48
C THR A 83 -13.70 17.68 -22.93
N LEU A 84 -13.93 18.77 -23.65
CA LEU A 84 -13.77 20.10 -23.06
C LEU A 84 -14.89 20.35 -22.05
N TYR A 85 -14.55 21.02 -20.94
CA TYR A 85 -15.48 21.39 -19.89
C TYR A 85 -16.58 22.33 -20.43
N ASP A 86 -16.17 23.38 -21.14
CA ASP A 86 -17.10 24.37 -21.72
C ASP A 86 -17.82 23.87 -22.99
N ASN A 87 -17.35 22.75 -23.57
CA ASN A 87 -17.95 22.15 -24.75
C ASN A 87 -17.92 20.61 -24.67
N PRO A 88 -18.94 19.98 -24.05
CA PRO A 88 -19.02 18.53 -23.88
C PRO A 88 -19.11 17.74 -25.20
N LYS A 89 -19.39 18.38 -26.34
CA LYS A 89 -19.36 17.72 -27.66
C LYS A 89 -17.93 17.61 -28.22
N GLN A 90 -17.05 18.49 -27.77
CA GLN A 90 -15.68 18.54 -28.27
C GLN A 90 -14.82 17.49 -27.55
N LYS A 91 -14.51 16.40 -28.25
CA LYS A 91 -13.66 15.33 -27.73
C LYS A 91 -12.21 15.78 -27.61
N VAL A 92 -11.56 15.32 -26.56
CA VAL A 92 -10.15 15.55 -26.26
C VAL A 92 -9.46 14.20 -26.13
N ARG A 93 -8.20 14.12 -26.58
CA ARG A 93 -7.35 12.96 -26.34
C ARG A 93 -6.27 13.31 -25.34
N ILE A 94 -6.27 12.60 -24.22
CA ILE A 94 -5.21 12.67 -23.21
C ILE A 94 -4.18 11.57 -23.53
N CYS A 95 -2.92 11.96 -23.73
CA CYS A 95 -1.81 11.09 -24.07
C CYS A 95 -0.61 11.35 -23.16
N MET A 96 0.42 10.52 -23.26
CA MET A 96 1.74 10.85 -22.71
C MET A 96 2.68 11.24 -23.83
N ASN A 97 3.47 12.29 -23.61
CA ASN A 97 4.51 12.70 -24.52
C ASN A 97 5.75 11.79 -24.41
N LYS A 98 6.79 12.05 -25.21
CA LYS A 98 8.04 11.26 -25.21
C LYS A 98 8.80 11.30 -23.89
N GLU A 99 8.58 12.33 -23.07
CA GLU A 99 9.18 12.51 -21.74
C GLU A 99 8.39 11.78 -20.65
N GLY A 100 7.27 11.12 -21.00
CA GLY A 100 6.40 10.45 -20.03
C GLY A 100 5.47 11.40 -19.27
N LYS A 101 5.35 12.66 -19.67
CA LYS A 101 4.41 13.63 -19.09
C LYS A 101 3.06 13.55 -19.77
N ILE A 102 2.00 13.76 -19.01
CA ILE A 102 0.64 13.87 -19.53
C ILE A 102 0.52 15.13 -20.41
N ASP A 103 -0.11 14.95 -21.56
CA ASP A 103 -0.33 15.93 -22.61
C ASP A 103 -1.73 15.72 -23.18
N ALA A 104 -2.35 16.75 -23.75
CA ALA A 104 -3.70 16.66 -24.28
C ALA A 104 -3.86 17.48 -25.56
N HIS A 105 -4.73 17.00 -26.44
CA HIS A 105 -5.05 17.71 -27.68
C HIS A 105 -6.51 17.50 -28.08
N ILE A 106 -7.06 18.50 -28.75
CA ILE A 106 -8.44 18.47 -29.26
C ILE A 106 -8.50 17.51 -30.46
N LEU A 107 -9.49 16.62 -30.49
CA LEU A 107 -9.75 15.79 -31.67
C LEU A 107 -10.62 16.58 -32.68
N PRO A 108 -10.37 16.49 -33.99
CA PRO A 108 -11.23 17.13 -34.98
C PRO A 108 -12.68 16.67 -34.80
N ASN A 109 -13.59 17.64 -34.65
CA ASN A 109 -15.03 17.38 -34.59
C ASN A 109 -15.68 17.98 -35.84
N ILE A 110 -16.22 17.13 -36.72
CA ILE A 110 -16.89 17.59 -37.95
C ILE A 110 -18.38 17.76 -37.62
N PRO A 111 -18.90 19.00 -37.58
CA PRO A 111 -20.29 19.28 -37.19
C PRO A 111 -21.29 18.53 -38.05
N THR A 112 -22.44 18.15 -37.52
CA THR A 112 -23.52 17.53 -38.28
C THR A 112 -24.15 18.53 -39.26
N LEU A 113 -24.96 18.04 -40.22
CA LEU A 113 -25.66 18.92 -41.16
C LEU A 113 -26.61 19.90 -40.41
N GLU A 114 -27.31 19.40 -39.40
CA GLU A 114 -28.21 20.19 -38.56
C GLU A 114 -27.46 21.26 -37.77
N GLU A 115 -26.28 20.94 -37.22
CA GLU A 115 -25.43 21.90 -36.51
C GLU A 115 -24.95 23.02 -37.43
N ILE A 116 -24.51 22.65 -38.64
CA ILE A 116 -24.10 23.59 -39.69
C ILE A 116 -25.26 24.53 -40.05
N GLN A 117 -26.45 23.99 -40.31
CA GLN A 117 -27.63 24.79 -40.67
C GLN A 117 -27.98 25.78 -39.54
N LYS A 118 -27.99 25.31 -38.29
CA LYS A 118 -28.30 26.14 -37.13
C LYS A 118 -27.29 27.27 -36.93
N GLU A 119 -26.00 27.00 -37.09
CA GLU A 119 -24.94 28.00 -36.90
C GLU A 119 -24.93 29.04 -38.02
N ILE A 120 -25.16 28.62 -39.27
CA ILE A 120 -25.33 29.53 -40.42
C ILE A 120 -26.55 30.42 -40.21
N LEU A 121 -27.69 29.87 -39.80
CA LEU A 121 -28.90 30.66 -39.52
C LEU A 121 -28.68 31.68 -38.40
N ALA A 122 -27.88 31.34 -37.39
CA ALA A 122 -27.66 32.20 -36.22
C ALA A 122 -26.57 33.27 -36.45
N THR A 123 -25.51 32.96 -37.19
CA THR A 123 -24.28 33.78 -37.25
C THR A 123 -23.79 34.08 -38.66
N GLY A 124 -24.37 33.46 -39.68
CA GLY A 124 -23.89 33.50 -41.07
C GLY A 124 -22.55 32.80 -41.29
N LYS A 125 -22.02 32.07 -40.29
CA LYS A 125 -20.70 31.42 -40.33
C LYS A 125 -20.75 30.03 -39.69
N VAL A 126 -19.74 29.22 -39.98
CA VAL A 126 -19.48 27.94 -39.30
C VAL A 126 -18.07 27.99 -38.75
N SER A 127 -17.91 27.74 -37.46
CA SER A 127 -16.61 27.75 -36.78
C SER A 127 -16.10 26.32 -36.54
N LEU A 128 -14.80 26.11 -36.78
CA LEU A 128 -14.13 24.83 -36.57
C LEU A 128 -12.85 25.06 -35.77
N THR A 129 -12.70 24.32 -34.68
CA THR A 129 -11.48 24.32 -33.87
C THR A 129 -10.71 23.03 -34.12
N ILE A 130 -9.46 23.16 -34.58
CA ILE A 130 -8.60 22.03 -34.92
C ILE A 130 -7.28 22.20 -34.18
N ASP A 131 -6.82 21.14 -33.50
CA ASP A 131 -5.50 21.15 -32.89
C ASP A 131 -4.41 21.19 -33.97
N LYS A 132 -3.36 22.01 -33.75
CA LYS A 132 -2.26 22.20 -34.70
C LYS A 132 -1.61 20.88 -35.15
N ARG A 133 -1.68 19.82 -34.33
CA ARG A 133 -1.19 18.47 -34.71
C ARG A 133 -1.86 17.90 -35.96
N TYR A 134 -3.06 18.37 -36.32
CA TYR A 134 -3.81 17.92 -37.50
C TYR A 134 -3.64 18.84 -38.71
N GLU A 135 -2.68 19.76 -38.71
CA GLU A 135 -2.44 20.72 -39.80
C GLU A 135 -2.38 20.05 -41.19
N LYS A 136 -1.65 18.93 -41.29
CA LYS A 136 -1.53 18.15 -42.54
C LYS A 136 -2.82 17.46 -42.99
N GLN A 137 -3.86 17.45 -42.14
CA GLN A 137 -5.14 16.80 -42.41
C GLN A 137 -6.28 17.83 -42.58
N ILE A 138 -5.98 19.13 -42.52
CA ILE A 138 -6.98 20.20 -42.61
C ILE A 138 -7.82 20.05 -43.89
N ASP A 139 -7.20 19.84 -45.05
CA ASP A 139 -7.93 19.69 -46.32
C ASP A 139 -8.92 18.52 -46.30
N LYS A 140 -8.54 17.42 -45.66
CA LYS A 140 -9.41 16.24 -45.49
C LYS A 140 -10.59 16.56 -44.57
N ILE A 141 -10.35 17.29 -43.48
CA ILE A 141 -11.39 17.71 -42.54
C ILE A 141 -12.36 18.68 -43.22
N LEU A 142 -11.84 19.69 -43.91
CA LEU A 142 -12.62 20.65 -44.69
C LEU A 142 -13.42 19.97 -45.80
N GLY A 143 -12.86 18.98 -46.49
CA GLY A 143 -13.59 18.16 -47.46
C GLY A 143 -14.78 17.41 -46.85
N GLY A 144 -14.66 16.97 -45.60
CA GLY A 144 -15.77 16.38 -44.83
C GLY A 144 -16.88 17.39 -44.50
N VAL A 145 -16.52 18.64 -44.21
CA VAL A 145 -17.46 19.74 -43.97
C VAL A 145 -18.14 20.16 -45.26
N TYR A 146 -17.37 20.32 -46.35
CA TYR A 146 -17.88 20.64 -47.68
C TYR A 146 -18.93 19.62 -48.16
N LYS A 147 -18.69 18.32 -47.98
CA LYS A 147 -19.69 17.27 -48.33
C LYS A 147 -21.04 17.45 -47.62
N LYS A 148 -21.08 18.15 -46.48
CA LYS A 148 -22.31 18.47 -45.75
C LYS A 148 -22.89 19.79 -46.25
N ILE A 149 -22.07 20.84 -46.35
CA ILE A 149 -22.49 22.17 -46.81
C ILE A 149 -22.98 22.17 -48.27
N GLY A 150 -22.35 21.38 -49.15
CA GLY A 150 -22.80 21.22 -50.53
C GLY A 150 -24.21 20.65 -50.66
N LYS A 151 -24.72 19.94 -49.64
CA LYS A 151 -26.13 19.50 -49.59
C LYS A 151 -27.12 20.65 -49.33
N ILE A 152 -26.60 21.82 -48.98
CA ILE A 152 -27.34 23.06 -48.74
C ILE A 152 -27.22 23.99 -49.99
N GLY A 153 -26.57 23.53 -51.07
CA GLY A 153 -26.52 24.23 -52.36
C GLY A 153 -25.32 25.15 -52.57
N MET A 154 -24.34 25.18 -51.67
CA MET A 154 -23.12 25.98 -51.82
C MET A 154 -22.09 25.31 -52.74
N SER A 155 -21.49 26.07 -53.66
CA SER A 155 -20.44 25.60 -54.55
C SER A 155 -19.09 25.44 -53.85
N LEU A 156 -18.15 24.71 -54.47
CA LEU A 156 -16.80 24.51 -53.92
C LEU A 156 -15.98 25.81 -53.90
N GLU A 157 -16.19 26.69 -54.88
CA GLU A 157 -15.47 27.97 -55.01
C GLU A 157 -15.93 28.97 -53.95
N GLU A 158 -17.24 29.06 -53.71
CA GLU A 158 -17.82 29.85 -52.61
C GLU A 158 -17.35 29.33 -51.25
N PHE A 159 -17.33 27.99 -51.07
CA PHE A 159 -16.84 27.40 -49.84
C PHE A 159 -15.37 27.72 -49.57
N LYS A 160 -14.49 27.58 -50.57
CA LYS A 160 -13.04 27.83 -50.42
C LYS A 160 -12.71 29.30 -50.18
N SER A 161 -13.38 30.22 -50.89
CA SER A 161 -13.13 31.65 -50.77
C SER A 161 -13.58 32.23 -49.43
N GLY A 162 -14.54 31.60 -48.75
CA GLY A 162 -15.03 32.01 -47.43
C GLY A 162 -14.20 31.52 -46.22
N ILE A 163 -13.13 30.74 -46.42
CA ILE A 163 -12.35 30.17 -45.31
C ILE A 163 -11.43 31.22 -44.70
N VAL A 164 -11.63 31.52 -43.42
CA VAL A 164 -10.74 32.37 -42.63
C VAL A 164 -10.09 31.53 -41.54
N THR A 165 -8.76 31.55 -41.47
CA THR A 165 -7.99 30.78 -40.46
C THR A 165 -7.28 31.72 -39.50
N SER A 166 -7.33 31.42 -38.20
CA SER A 166 -6.53 32.10 -37.18
C SER A 166 -5.96 31.07 -36.20
N THR A 167 -4.76 31.33 -35.67
CA THR A 167 -4.08 30.42 -34.73
C THR A 167 -3.96 31.10 -33.38
N HIS A 168 -4.40 30.41 -32.33
CA HIS A 168 -4.34 30.91 -30.95
C HIS A 168 -3.73 29.86 -30.03
N LYS A 169 -3.09 30.29 -28.95
CA LYS A 169 -2.74 29.41 -27.83
C LYS A 169 -3.90 29.38 -26.86
N SER A 170 -4.27 28.19 -26.40
CA SER A 170 -5.38 28.02 -25.46
C SER A 170 -5.00 27.03 -24.37
N PHE A 171 -5.47 27.29 -23.16
CA PHE A 171 -5.48 26.32 -22.07
C PHE A 171 -6.72 25.44 -22.22
N LEU A 172 -6.56 24.13 -22.07
CA LEU A 172 -7.68 23.19 -22.17
C LEU A 172 -8.21 22.89 -20.78
N HIS A 173 -9.46 23.27 -20.51
CA HIS A 173 -10.20 22.77 -19.36
C HIS A 173 -10.87 21.46 -19.78
N ILE A 174 -10.39 20.35 -19.25
CA ILE A 174 -10.81 19.01 -19.66
C ILE A 174 -11.70 18.42 -18.57
N GLN A 175 -12.82 17.85 -18.98
CA GLN A 175 -13.70 17.05 -18.13
C GLN A 175 -13.65 15.59 -18.60
N ASP A 176 -13.68 14.66 -17.64
CA ASP A 176 -13.72 13.23 -17.93
C ASP A 176 -14.43 12.48 -16.79
N THR A 177 -14.84 11.24 -17.05
CA THR A 177 -15.42 10.34 -16.05
C THR A 177 -14.54 9.11 -15.91
N MET A 178 -14.16 8.80 -14.67
CA MET A 178 -13.31 7.65 -14.35
C MET A 178 -14.09 6.60 -13.58
N ASP A 179 -14.11 5.39 -14.13
CA ASP A 179 -14.68 4.22 -13.46
C ASP A 179 -13.62 3.59 -12.52
N ILE A 180 -13.95 3.47 -11.24
CA ILE A 180 -13.11 2.82 -10.21
C ILE A 180 -13.73 1.47 -9.85
N ASP A 181 -12.95 0.40 -9.99
CA ASP A 181 -13.39 -0.94 -9.60
C ASP A 181 -13.19 -1.15 -8.09
N ILE A 182 -14.29 -1.41 -7.39
CA ILE A 182 -14.27 -1.65 -5.94
C ILE A 182 -14.34 -3.13 -5.57
N ARG A 183 -14.36 -4.05 -6.55
CA ARG A 183 -14.55 -5.49 -6.32
C ARG A 183 -13.43 -6.34 -6.86
N LYS A 184 -13.12 -6.29 -8.16
CA LYS A 184 -12.26 -7.32 -8.79
C LYS A 184 -10.84 -7.30 -8.23
N TYR A 185 -10.34 -6.11 -7.90
CA TYR A 185 -9.00 -5.95 -7.30
C TYR A 185 -8.80 -6.74 -5.99
N LYS A 186 -9.89 -7.07 -5.28
CA LYS A 186 -9.85 -7.91 -4.07
C LYS A 186 -9.28 -9.30 -4.34
N MET A 187 -9.47 -9.84 -5.55
CA MET A 187 -8.90 -11.14 -5.94
C MET A 187 -7.36 -11.11 -5.90
N GLY A 188 -6.75 -10.03 -6.39
CA GLY A 188 -5.29 -9.84 -6.32
C GLY A 188 -4.79 -9.72 -4.87
N LEU A 189 -5.55 -9.06 -3.99
CA LEU A 189 -5.22 -8.99 -2.57
C LEU A 189 -5.35 -10.34 -1.87
N LEU A 190 -6.38 -11.13 -2.19
CA LEU A 190 -6.57 -12.47 -1.65
C LEU A 190 -5.41 -13.40 -2.03
N LYS A 191 -4.96 -13.33 -3.29
CA LYS A 191 -3.75 -14.04 -3.78
C LYS A 191 -2.53 -13.69 -2.91
N ILE A 192 -2.25 -12.40 -2.77
CA ILE A 192 -1.11 -11.91 -1.98
C ILE A 192 -1.15 -12.45 -0.54
N ALA A 193 -2.29 -12.36 0.14
CA ALA A 193 -2.42 -12.86 1.51
C ALA A 193 -2.25 -14.38 1.59
N TYR A 194 -2.88 -15.12 0.68
CA TYR A 194 -2.82 -16.58 0.63
C TYR A 194 -1.39 -17.09 0.42
N GLU A 195 -0.71 -16.58 -0.60
CA GLU A 195 0.65 -16.98 -0.94
C GLU A 195 1.64 -16.61 0.16
N PHE A 196 1.50 -15.41 0.74
CA PHE A 196 2.32 -15.01 1.89
C PHE A 196 2.08 -15.91 3.10
N ALA A 197 0.83 -16.31 3.37
CA ALA A 197 0.51 -17.19 4.48
C ALA A 197 1.03 -18.61 4.29
N VAL A 198 0.78 -19.24 3.16
CA VAL A 198 1.21 -20.62 2.88
C VAL A 198 2.74 -20.74 2.90
N ASP A 199 3.46 -19.74 2.39
CA ASP A 199 4.92 -19.75 2.38
C ASP A 199 5.54 -19.58 3.78
N ASN A 200 4.84 -18.91 4.71
CA ASN A 200 5.36 -18.64 6.05
C ASN A 200 4.76 -19.51 7.16
N ILE A 201 3.65 -20.20 6.89
CA ILE A 201 2.92 -21.05 7.85
C ILE A 201 2.63 -22.39 7.15
N PRO A 202 3.55 -23.36 7.19
CA PRO A 202 3.36 -24.64 6.52
C PRO A 202 2.09 -25.38 6.97
N GLU A 203 1.70 -25.27 8.24
CA GLU A 203 0.49 -25.92 8.74
C GLU A 203 -0.80 -25.33 8.14
N TYR A 204 -0.79 -24.05 7.72
CA TYR A 204 -1.95 -23.39 7.12
C TYR A 204 -2.34 -24.02 5.78
N TYR A 205 -1.40 -24.65 5.06
CA TYR A 205 -1.68 -25.24 3.75
C TYR A 205 -2.85 -26.24 3.77
N ASN A 206 -3.03 -26.96 4.88
CA ASN A 206 -4.06 -27.98 5.06
C ASN A 206 -5.37 -27.43 5.66
N ASP A 207 -5.45 -26.13 5.90
CA ASP A 207 -6.66 -25.49 6.42
C ASP A 207 -7.79 -25.48 5.38
N ASP A 208 -9.03 -25.67 5.82
CA ASP A 208 -10.21 -25.69 4.95
C ASP A 208 -10.36 -24.37 4.17
N TRP A 209 -10.04 -23.23 4.80
CA TRP A 209 -10.05 -21.93 4.14
C TRP A 209 -8.89 -21.80 3.15
N ALA A 210 -7.71 -22.35 3.45
CA ALA A 210 -6.61 -22.39 2.49
C ALA A 210 -6.96 -23.23 1.27
N ILE A 211 -7.71 -24.31 1.43
CA ILE A 211 -8.21 -25.14 0.33
C ILE A 211 -9.22 -24.34 -0.49
N LEU A 212 -10.21 -23.74 0.16
CA LEU A 212 -11.23 -22.91 -0.49
C LEU A 212 -10.61 -21.74 -1.27
N ILE A 213 -9.70 -20.99 -0.66
CA ILE A 213 -9.04 -19.84 -1.30
C ILE A 213 -8.25 -20.30 -2.52
N SER A 214 -7.50 -21.41 -2.42
CA SER A 214 -6.73 -21.95 -3.57
C SER A 214 -7.64 -22.31 -4.76
N GLN A 215 -8.83 -22.89 -4.50
CA GLN A 215 -9.82 -23.19 -5.53
C GLN A 215 -10.41 -21.93 -6.16
N ILE A 216 -10.74 -20.93 -5.35
CA ILE A 216 -11.24 -19.63 -5.83
C ILE A 216 -10.21 -18.97 -6.76
N LEU A 217 -8.92 -19.02 -6.39
CA LEU A 217 -7.82 -18.47 -7.17
C LEU A 217 -7.59 -19.25 -8.48
N ASP A 218 -7.55 -20.58 -8.45
CA ASP A 218 -7.35 -21.41 -9.66
C ASP A 218 -8.49 -21.22 -10.68
N GLN A 219 -9.72 -21.03 -10.19
CA GLN A 219 -10.91 -20.81 -11.03
C GLN A 219 -11.12 -19.33 -11.40
N ALA A 220 -10.40 -18.40 -10.77
CA ALA A 220 -10.67 -16.96 -10.81
C ALA A 220 -12.16 -16.64 -10.51
N ASN A 221 -12.72 -17.26 -9.46
CA ASN A 221 -14.13 -17.15 -9.10
C ASN A 221 -14.41 -15.86 -8.30
N PHE A 222 -14.64 -14.75 -9.00
CA PHE A 222 -14.91 -13.45 -8.39
C PHE A 222 -16.16 -13.40 -7.52
N GLU A 223 -17.19 -14.19 -7.85
CA GLU A 223 -18.45 -14.20 -7.08
C GLU A 223 -18.26 -14.84 -5.69
N ALA A 224 -17.34 -15.80 -5.57
CA ALA A 224 -17.05 -16.44 -4.30
C ALA A 224 -16.44 -15.46 -3.28
N ILE A 225 -15.69 -14.45 -3.73
CA ILE A 225 -15.12 -13.42 -2.85
C ILE A 225 -16.21 -12.69 -2.08
N ASP A 226 -17.31 -12.31 -2.76
CA ASP A 226 -18.41 -11.56 -2.16
C ASP A 226 -19.20 -12.42 -1.16
N LYS A 227 -19.18 -13.75 -1.30
CA LYS A 227 -19.91 -14.70 -0.45
C LYS A 227 -19.13 -15.13 0.79
N CYS A 228 -17.81 -15.25 0.70
CA CYS A 228 -16.99 -15.90 1.73
C CYS A 228 -16.48 -15.00 2.86
N SER A 229 -16.91 -13.74 2.95
CA SER A 229 -16.59 -12.81 4.07
C SER A 229 -15.09 -12.72 4.45
N PHE A 230 -14.18 -12.98 3.52
CA PHE A 230 -12.73 -12.92 3.76
C PHE A 230 -12.26 -11.51 4.14
N PHE A 231 -12.94 -10.49 3.65
CA PHE A 231 -12.58 -9.09 3.84
C PHE A 231 -13.36 -8.50 5.00
N ARG A 232 -12.66 -7.96 6.01
CA ARG A 232 -13.29 -7.21 7.11
C ARG A 232 -13.74 -5.81 6.69
N ASP A 233 -13.33 -5.33 5.52
CA ASP A 233 -13.64 -4.00 5.00
C ASP A 233 -13.68 -3.93 3.46
N SER A 234 -13.77 -2.70 2.93
CA SER A 234 -13.80 -2.43 1.50
C SER A 234 -12.44 -2.56 0.81
N GLY A 235 -11.32 -2.68 1.54
CA GLY A 235 -9.94 -2.65 1.04
C GLY A 235 -9.34 -1.25 0.84
N PHE A 236 -10.04 -0.20 1.28
CA PHE A 236 -9.61 1.21 1.22
C PHE A 236 -9.54 1.90 2.59
N ASN A 237 -9.83 1.20 3.68
CA ASN A 237 -9.91 1.81 5.00
C ASN A 237 -8.54 1.88 5.69
N TRP A 238 -7.86 3.01 5.50
CA TRP A 238 -6.57 3.32 6.11
C TRP A 238 -6.56 3.19 7.65
N ASN A 239 -7.72 3.38 8.30
CA ASN A 239 -7.80 3.37 9.76
C ASN A 239 -7.58 1.98 10.36
N LEU A 240 -7.83 0.90 9.61
CA LEU A 240 -7.58 -0.47 10.07
C LEU A 240 -6.09 -0.83 10.10
N CYS A 241 -5.27 -0.18 9.26
CA CYS A 241 -3.82 -0.29 9.31
C CYS A 241 -3.20 0.56 10.43
N GLN A 242 -3.99 1.37 11.16
CA GLN A 242 -3.45 2.23 12.21
C GLN A 242 -2.79 1.48 13.36
N ALA A 243 -3.28 0.28 13.67
CA ALA A 243 -2.68 -0.59 14.67
C ALA A 243 -1.33 -1.19 14.22
N LEU A 244 -0.92 -1.01 12.97
CA LEU A 244 0.35 -1.49 12.43
C LEU A 244 1.36 -0.37 12.11
N PHE A 245 1.01 0.92 12.29
CA PHE A 245 1.94 2.05 12.07
C PHE A 245 3.14 2.08 13.02
N PHE A 246 3.23 1.17 13.99
CA PHE A 246 4.39 1.04 14.87
C PHE A 246 5.69 0.68 14.13
N ILE A 247 5.59 0.17 12.90
CA ILE A 247 6.76 -0.11 12.05
C ILE A 247 6.77 0.88 10.89
N ASN A 248 7.23 2.11 11.17
CA ASN A 248 7.53 3.09 10.14
C ASN A 248 8.86 2.69 9.48
N THR A 249 8.80 1.88 8.42
CA THR A 249 9.96 1.71 7.55
C THR A 249 10.00 2.82 6.53
N THR A 250 11.14 3.50 6.51
CA THR A 250 11.52 4.56 5.58
C THR A 250 11.41 4.18 4.09
N SER A 251 11.20 2.89 3.76
CA SER A 251 10.87 2.41 2.42
C SER A 251 9.36 2.43 2.20
N GLN A 252 8.90 3.14 1.16
CA GLN A 252 7.52 3.26 0.69
C GLN A 252 6.59 2.11 1.14
N ASN A 253 5.64 2.43 2.02
CA ASN A 253 4.38 1.79 2.49
C ASN A 253 3.91 0.44 1.90
N TYR A 254 4.79 -0.52 1.63
CA TYR A 254 4.45 -1.85 1.15
C TYR A 254 4.81 -2.86 2.24
N SER A 255 3.80 -3.33 2.94
CA SER A 255 3.96 -4.31 4.01
C SER A 255 2.85 -5.36 3.99
N LEU A 256 3.24 -6.57 4.37
CA LEU A 256 2.35 -7.69 4.60
C LEU A 256 2.53 -8.13 6.05
N THR A 257 1.46 -8.23 6.83
CA THR A 257 1.56 -8.65 8.24
C THR A 257 0.62 -9.81 8.50
N LEU A 258 1.17 -10.99 8.75
CA LEU A 258 0.38 -12.12 9.26
C LEU A 258 0.25 -11.98 10.77
N VAL A 259 -0.97 -12.11 11.27
CA VAL A 259 -1.28 -12.05 12.70
C VAL A 259 -2.09 -13.27 13.08
N GLY A 260 -1.73 -13.85 14.23
CA GLY A 260 -2.47 -14.93 14.84
C GLY A 260 -3.04 -14.49 16.17
N HIS A 261 -4.32 -14.73 16.38
CA HIS A 261 -5.01 -14.40 17.62
C HIS A 261 -5.95 -15.53 18.03
N GLU A 262 -6.00 -15.85 19.32
CA GLU A 262 -6.79 -16.97 19.85
C GLU A 262 -8.29 -16.84 19.53
N SER A 263 -8.85 -15.63 19.65
CA SER A 263 -10.28 -15.38 19.39
C SER A 263 -10.65 -15.04 17.95
N TYR A 264 -9.67 -14.70 17.09
CA TYR A 264 -9.94 -14.18 15.74
C TYR A 264 -9.26 -14.99 14.63
N GLY A 265 -8.52 -16.03 14.99
CA GLY A 265 -7.82 -16.89 14.05
C GLY A 265 -6.60 -16.23 13.42
N THR A 266 -6.35 -16.57 12.16
CA THR A 266 -5.21 -16.10 11.38
C THR A 266 -5.69 -15.14 10.30
N PHE A 267 -5.04 -13.99 10.20
CA PHE A 267 -5.38 -12.95 9.23
C PHE A 267 -4.13 -12.24 8.73
N CYS A 268 -4.24 -11.69 7.52
CA CYS A 268 -3.19 -10.92 6.87
C CYS A 268 -3.63 -9.48 6.70
N PHE A 269 -2.83 -8.54 7.18
CA PHE A 269 -2.91 -7.15 6.76
C PHE A 269 -2.06 -6.96 5.51
N ILE A 270 -2.64 -6.27 4.53
CA ILE A 270 -1.96 -5.86 3.32
C ILE A 270 -1.98 -4.34 3.27
N CYS A 271 -0.82 -3.72 3.13
CA CYS A 271 -0.68 -2.30 2.82
C CYS A 271 0.20 -2.21 1.57
N LEU A 272 -0.34 -1.74 0.45
CA LEU A 272 0.40 -1.52 -0.79
C LEU A 272 0.25 -0.05 -1.18
N ALA A 273 1.36 0.69 -1.10
CA ALA A 273 1.45 2.10 -1.47
C ALA A 273 0.49 3.04 -0.73
N LYS A 274 -0.12 2.62 0.40
CA LYS A 274 -1.31 3.26 0.99
C LYS A 274 -2.54 3.30 0.08
N LEU A 275 -2.50 2.68 -1.10
CA LEU A 275 -3.59 2.69 -2.08
C LEU A 275 -4.52 1.50 -1.89
N PHE A 276 -3.94 0.34 -1.63
CA PHE A 276 -4.68 -0.89 -1.35
C PHE A 276 -4.37 -1.34 0.07
N ASN A 277 -5.36 -1.25 0.94
CA ASN A 277 -5.21 -1.57 2.37
C ASN A 277 -6.32 -2.52 2.79
N ALA A 278 -6.01 -3.77 3.09
CA ALA A 278 -7.03 -4.76 3.42
C ALA A 278 -6.63 -5.62 4.61
N VAL A 279 -7.64 -6.07 5.34
CA VAL A 279 -7.52 -7.13 6.35
C VAL A 279 -8.24 -8.37 5.81
N ILE A 280 -7.46 -9.41 5.53
CA ILE A 280 -7.94 -10.66 4.95
C ILE A 280 -7.91 -11.73 6.03
N ILE A 281 -9.07 -12.26 6.36
CA ILE A 281 -9.21 -13.41 7.25
C ILE A 281 -8.83 -14.65 6.46
N LEU A 282 -7.84 -15.38 6.97
CA LEU A 282 -7.28 -16.55 6.31
C LEU A 282 -7.75 -17.85 6.93
N SER A 283 -8.04 -17.85 8.24
CA SER A 283 -8.60 -18.98 8.98
C SER A 283 -9.18 -18.49 10.30
N ASP A 284 -10.12 -19.23 10.88
CA ASP A 284 -10.59 -19.08 12.25
C ASP A 284 -9.62 -19.68 13.29
N LYS A 285 -8.67 -20.52 12.86
CA LYS A 285 -7.62 -21.10 13.69
C LYS A 285 -6.41 -20.18 13.79
N ASN A 286 -5.75 -20.18 14.94
CA ASN A 286 -4.49 -19.49 15.14
C ASN A 286 -3.32 -20.45 14.87
N TYR A 287 -2.58 -20.21 13.78
CA TYR A 287 -1.40 -21.02 13.42
C TYR A 287 -0.07 -20.41 13.88
N LEU A 288 -0.06 -19.17 14.36
CA LEU A 288 1.17 -18.45 14.63
C LEU A 288 1.59 -18.57 16.09
N LYS A 289 2.72 -19.27 16.33
CA LYS A 289 3.35 -19.35 17.67
C LYS A 289 3.86 -17.99 18.16
N SER A 290 4.33 -17.14 17.24
CA SER A 290 4.65 -15.71 17.48
C SER A 290 3.47 -14.85 17.07
N ASN A 291 3.05 -13.86 17.89
CA ASN A 291 1.84 -13.07 17.61
C ASN A 291 1.73 -12.47 16.20
N PHE A 292 2.83 -12.25 15.48
CA PHE A 292 2.81 -11.79 14.09
C PHE A 292 4.11 -12.07 13.32
N ILE A 293 4.02 -12.08 11.98
CA ILE A 293 5.13 -12.02 11.01
C ILE A 293 4.94 -10.77 10.16
N LEU A 294 5.99 -9.95 10.04
CA LEU A 294 5.97 -8.75 9.20
C LEU A 294 6.90 -8.93 8.00
N GLY A 295 6.36 -8.71 6.82
CA GLY A 295 7.11 -8.59 5.58
C GLY A 295 7.09 -7.15 5.08
N ILE A 296 8.25 -6.66 4.64
CA ILE A 296 8.44 -5.29 4.15
C ILE A 296 9.09 -5.35 2.78
N ASN A 297 8.44 -4.71 1.81
CA ASN A 297 8.96 -4.59 0.47
C ASN A 297 9.86 -3.35 0.36
N ASP A 298 11.18 -3.55 0.45
CA ASP A 298 12.16 -2.47 0.44
C ASP A 298 12.56 -2.12 -1.01
N PHE A 299 12.06 -0.99 -1.49
CA PHE A 299 12.36 -0.48 -2.82
C PHE A 299 13.80 0.03 -2.99
N GLN A 300 14.44 0.52 -1.92
CA GLN A 300 15.81 1.01 -1.98
C GLN A 300 16.77 -0.16 -2.15
N GLN A 301 16.55 -1.22 -1.37
CA GLN A 301 17.37 -2.42 -1.40
C GLN A 301 16.89 -3.45 -2.44
N ARG A 302 15.77 -3.19 -3.14
CA ARG A 302 15.12 -4.08 -4.12
C ARG A 302 14.93 -5.51 -3.61
N LYS A 303 14.46 -5.63 -2.37
CA LYS A 303 14.27 -6.92 -1.71
C LYS A 303 13.09 -6.90 -0.76
N PHE A 304 12.56 -8.08 -0.49
CA PHE A 304 11.57 -8.25 0.57
C PHE A 304 12.24 -8.73 1.85
N ILE A 305 11.99 -8.03 2.96
CA ILE A 305 12.60 -8.32 4.26
C ILE A 305 11.51 -8.82 5.21
N LYS A 306 11.74 -9.97 5.82
CA LYS A 306 10.85 -10.56 6.82
C LYS A 306 11.40 -10.32 8.22
N TYR A 307 10.50 -10.04 9.14
CA TYR A 307 10.80 -9.85 10.55
C TYR A 307 9.81 -10.61 11.41
N GLN A 308 10.33 -11.33 12.39
CA GLN A 308 9.54 -11.90 13.47
C GLN A 308 9.47 -10.94 14.65
N ARG A 309 8.51 -11.17 15.55
CA ARG A 309 8.31 -10.37 16.77
C ARG A 309 9.62 -10.10 17.54
N SER A 310 10.46 -11.12 17.75
CA SER A 310 11.70 -10.99 18.52
C SER A 310 12.71 -10.06 17.86
N GLU A 311 12.77 -10.03 16.53
CA GLU A 311 13.67 -9.20 15.75
C GLU A 311 13.22 -7.74 15.71
N ILE A 312 11.90 -7.51 15.65
CA ILE A 312 11.30 -6.18 15.73
C ILE A 312 11.49 -5.59 17.12
N VAL A 313 11.23 -6.38 18.17
CA VAL A 313 11.50 -5.95 19.55
C VAL A 313 12.97 -5.58 19.69
N LYS A 314 13.92 -6.39 19.22
CA LYS A 314 15.35 -6.02 19.23
C LYS A 314 15.64 -4.71 18.49
N LYS A 315 15.07 -4.51 17.29
CA LYS A 315 15.25 -3.28 16.51
C LYS A 315 14.64 -2.05 17.19
N ILE A 316 13.47 -2.19 17.80
CA ILE A 316 12.79 -1.11 18.53
C ILE A 316 13.49 -0.84 19.87
N SER A 317 13.99 -1.87 20.56
CA SER A 317 14.81 -1.74 21.78
C SER A 317 16.09 -0.96 21.52
N LEU A 318 16.68 -1.09 20.33
CA LEU A 318 17.83 -0.29 19.90
C LEU A 318 17.46 1.16 19.53
N SER A 319 16.17 1.49 19.39
CA SER A 319 15.69 2.82 18.97
C SER A 319 14.68 3.48 19.91
N GLY A 320 14.40 2.91 21.09
CA GLY A 320 13.29 3.32 21.98
C GLY A 320 13.75 3.83 23.34
N LYS A 321 13.29 5.03 23.73
CA LYS A 321 13.41 5.57 25.10
C LYS A 321 12.50 4.76 26.03
N TYR A 322 13.05 3.92 26.89
CA TYR A 322 12.31 3.31 28.00
C TYR A 322 12.33 4.21 29.24
N ARG A 323 11.30 4.13 30.07
CA ARG A 323 11.22 4.77 31.39
C ARG A 323 11.08 3.73 32.47
N PHE A 324 11.76 3.96 33.59
CA PHE A 324 11.60 3.13 34.78
C PHE A 324 10.45 3.66 35.64
N CYS A 325 9.62 2.75 36.14
CA CYS A 325 8.67 3.05 37.21
C CYS A 325 9.33 2.70 38.54
N TYR A 326 9.28 3.64 39.49
CA TYR A 326 9.99 3.52 40.76
C TYR A 326 9.04 3.19 41.90
N TRP A 327 9.56 2.50 42.92
CA TRP A 327 8.90 2.37 44.20
C TRP A 327 9.49 3.37 45.21
N PHE A 328 8.60 4.06 45.94
CA PHE A 328 8.99 4.97 47.01
C PHE A 328 8.29 4.54 48.31
N SER A 329 9.05 4.49 49.40
CA SER A 329 8.55 4.20 50.75
C SER A 329 7.70 5.33 51.33
N SER A 330 7.89 6.57 50.86
CA SER A 330 7.19 7.75 51.36
C SER A 330 7.02 8.81 50.28
N HIS A 331 6.07 9.72 50.49
CA HIS A 331 5.88 10.90 49.63
C HIS A 331 7.12 11.82 49.63
N GLN A 332 7.85 11.88 50.75
CA GLN A 332 9.09 12.65 50.84
C GLN A 332 10.20 12.09 49.93
N ASP A 333 10.31 10.76 49.81
CA ASP A 333 11.29 10.12 48.93
C ASP A 333 10.98 10.36 47.45
N MET A 334 9.69 10.41 47.09
CA MET A 334 9.23 10.79 45.76
C MET A 334 9.59 12.25 45.42
N ILE A 335 9.41 13.19 46.36
CA ILE A 335 9.79 14.60 46.17
C ILE A 335 11.31 14.74 45.98
N LYS A 336 12.11 14.07 46.83
CA LYS A 336 13.59 14.07 46.70
C LYS A 336 14.04 13.49 45.36
N PHE A 337 13.37 12.45 44.88
CA PHE A 337 13.64 11.87 43.57
C PHE A 337 13.27 12.82 42.43
N SER A 338 12.12 13.50 42.50
CA SER A 338 11.71 14.51 41.50
C SER A 338 12.74 15.66 41.41
N GLN A 339 13.26 16.12 42.55
CA GLN A 339 14.35 17.11 42.58
C GLN A 339 15.66 16.60 41.96
N LEU A 340 15.96 15.31 42.15
CA LEU A 340 17.12 14.65 41.55
C LEU A 340 17.00 14.56 40.02
N GLU A 341 15.83 14.21 39.49
CA GLU A 341 15.57 14.16 38.02
C GLU A 341 15.71 15.53 37.34
N MET A 342 15.57 16.63 38.08
CA MET A 342 15.71 17.99 37.54
C MET A 342 17.18 18.47 37.44
N LEU A 343 18.15 17.69 37.95
CA LEU A 343 19.55 18.08 37.88
C LEU A 343 20.11 17.96 36.46
N ILE A 344 20.95 18.91 36.05
CA ILE A 344 21.55 18.93 34.70
C ILE A 344 22.46 17.73 34.42
N ASN A 345 22.99 17.11 35.47
CA ASN A 345 23.86 15.93 35.42
C ASN A 345 23.15 14.64 35.88
N PHE A 346 21.82 14.64 35.89
CA PHE A 346 21.03 13.44 36.14
C PHE A 346 21.25 12.43 35.00
N ASP A 347 21.67 11.23 35.35
CA ASP A 347 21.84 10.13 34.39
C ASP A 347 21.79 8.77 35.11
N PHE A 348 21.81 7.69 34.35
CA PHE A 348 21.92 6.33 34.84
C PHE A 348 23.38 5.91 34.90
N TYR A 349 23.75 5.14 35.92
CA TYR A 349 25.02 4.44 35.92
C TYR A 349 25.05 3.40 34.78
N GLN A 350 26.11 3.42 33.97
CA GLN A 350 26.24 2.54 32.81
C GLN A 350 27.55 1.73 32.85
N ILE A 351 27.50 0.51 32.31
CA ILE A 351 28.67 -0.33 32.02
C ILE A 351 28.62 -0.65 30.53
N ASN A 352 29.66 -0.28 29.78
CA ASN A 352 29.75 -0.47 28.32
C ASN A 352 28.50 0.04 27.57
N GLY A 353 27.96 1.20 27.98
CA GLY A 353 26.79 1.82 27.35
C GLY A 353 25.44 1.16 27.69
N SER A 354 25.40 0.22 28.64
CA SER A 354 24.17 -0.42 29.10
C SER A 354 23.88 -0.10 30.57
N ILE A 355 22.60 -0.01 30.94
CA ILE A 355 22.15 0.20 32.33
C ILE A 355 21.99 -1.17 33.01
N PRO A 356 22.88 -1.58 33.92
CA PRO A 356 22.74 -2.83 34.66
C PRO A 356 21.61 -2.74 35.69
N LEU A 357 20.97 -3.88 35.97
CA LEU A 357 19.98 -4.03 37.04
C LEU A 357 20.62 -4.76 38.22
N PHE A 358 20.38 -4.25 39.42
CA PHE A 358 20.96 -4.72 40.67
C PHE A 358 19.91 -5.38 41.56
N ASN A 359 20.35 -6.30 42.42
CA ASN A 359 19.55 -6.75 43.56
C ASN A 359 19.67 -5.77 44.75
N GLU A 360 18.95 -6.06 45.83
CA GLU A 360 18.96 -5.27 47.08
C GLU A 360 20.36 -5.13 47.71
N ASN A 361 21.25 -6.08 47.44
CA ASN A 361 22.63 -6.07 47.94
C ASN A 361 23.60 -5.31 47.01
N GLY A 362 23.10 -4.65 45.96
CA GLY A 362 23.92 -3.90 45.01
C GLY A 362 24.75 -4.76 44.06
N LYS A 363 24.47 -6.07 43.96
CA LYS A 363 25.10 -6.95 42.96
C LYS A 363 24.31 -6.92 41.65
N ILE A 364 25.02 -6.94 40.52
CA ILE A 364 24.40 -6.96 39.19
C ILE A 364 23.69 -8.30 38.99
N THR A 365 22.38 -8.25 38.80
CA THR A 365 21.54 -9.41 38.48
C THR A 365 21.36 -9.55 36.97
N TYR A 366 21.22 -8.42 36.27
CA TYR A 366 21.07 -8.37 34.82
C TYR A 366 22.00 -7.35 34.20
N LYS A 367 22.61 -7.72 33.06
CA LYS A 367 23.55 -6.85 32.34
C LYS A 367 22.85 -5.62 31.75
N ASN A 368 21.59 -5.78 31.34
CA ASN A 368 20.76 -4.74 30.74
C ASN A 368 19.27 -5.09 30.87
N ILE A 369 18.41 -4.12 30.55
CA ILE A 369 16.97 -4.30 30.66
C ILE A 369 16.42 -5.33 29.66
N GLU A 370 17.01 -5.40 28.47
CA GLU A 370 16.59 -6.33 27.42
C GLU A 370 16.69 -7.79 27.89
N SER A 371 17.78 -8.13 28.58
CA SER A 371 17.99 -9.49 29.13
C SER A 371 16.96 -9.89 30.18
N LYS A 372 16.39 -8.91 30.90
CA LYS A 372 15.28 -9.15 31.83
C LYS A 372 13.97 -9.29 31.08
N LEU A 373 13.67 -8.38 30.15
CA LEU A 373 12.39 -8.32 29.44
C LEU A 373 12.12 -9.55 28.56
N THR A 374 13.15 -10.22 28.04
CA THR A 374 12.97 -11.48 27.28
C THR A 374 12.38 -12.62 28.09
N ASN A 375 12.45 -12.57 29.43
CA ASN A 375 12.06 -13.66 30.33
C ASN A 375 10.80 -13.35 31.15
N ILE A 376 10.12 -12.22 30.93
CA ILE A 376 8.92 -11.85 31.69
C ILE A 376 7.67 -12.58 31.13
N PRO A 377 6.90 -13.30 31.96
CA PRO A 377 5.66 -13.94 31.53
C PRO A 377 4.61 -12.94 31.02
N LYS A 378 3.79 -13.35 30.05
CA LYS A 378 2.78 -12.49 29.37
C LYS A 378 1.82 -11.77 30.35
N ASN A 379 1.60 -12.33 31.52
CA ASN A 379 0.63 -11.88 32.52
C ASN A 379 1.04 -10.56 33.22
N PHE A 380 2.32 -10.18 33.14
CA PHE A 380 2.87 -8.97 33.75
C PHE A 380 2.92 -7.77 32.80
N LYS A 381 2.17 -7.85 31.70
CA LYS A 381 2.15 -6.81 30.66
C LYS A 381 0.84 -6.04 30.68
N LYS A 382 0.93 -4.72 30.84
CA LYS A 382 -0.19 -3.79 30.68
C LYS A 382 0.02 -2.92 29.44
N ILE A 383 -1.07 -2.69 28.71
CA ILE A 383 -1.09 -1.92 27.46
C ILE A 383 -1.82 -0.60 27.76
N LYS A 384 -1.16 0.53 27.54
CA LYS A 384 -1.74 1.86 27.68
C LYS A 384 -1.78 2.57 26.33
N ILE A 385 -2.97 2.95 25.88
CA ILE A 385 -3.17 3.61 24.60
C ILE A 385 -3.67 5.04 24.84
N ASN A 386 -2.89 6.03 24.40
CA ASN A 386 -3.28 7.44 24.35
C ASN A 386 -3.45 7.89 22.88
N LYS A 387 -4.00 9.10 22.65
CA LYS A 387 -4.22 9.63 21.28
C LYS A 387 -2.93 9.66 20.43
N THR A 388 -1.78 9.93 21.03
CA THR A 388 -0.47 10.18 20.37
C THR A 388 0.65 9.24 20.82
N THR A 389 0.41 8.34 21.76
CA THR A 389 1.43 7.42 22.30
C THR A 389 0.78 6.10 22.69
N PHE A 390 1.50 5.01 22.45
CA PHE A 390 1.20 3.70 23.00
C PHE A 390 2.34 3.34 23.95
N SER A 391 2.05 2.78 25.11
CA SER A 391 3.11 2.25 25.98
C SER A 391 2.81 0.84 26.46
N GLU A 392 3.86 0.03 26.52
CA GLU A 392 3.85 -1.28 27.15
C GLU A 392 4.53 -1.17 28.51
N ILE A 393 3.79 -1.47 29.56
CA ILE A 393 4.30 -1.50 30.93
C ILE A 393 4.56 -2.96 31.28
N PHE A 394 5.81 -3.28 31.57
CA PHE A 394 6.26 -4.58 32.04
C PHE A 394 6.48 -4.53 33.53
N GLU A 395 5.57 -5.10 34.30
CA GLU A 395 5.74 -5.24 35.75
C GLU A 395 6.84 -6.25 36.05
N LEU A 396 7.73 -5.88 36.96
CA LEU A 396 8.86 -6.72 37.35
C LEU A 396 8.39 -7.69 38.43
N ASN A 397 8.63 -8.97 38.20
CA ASN A 397 8.26 -10.05 39.11
C ASN A 397 9.28 -10.27 40.25
N GLU A 398 10.27 -9.39 40.39
CA GLU A 398 11.29 -9.45 41.44
C GLU A 398 11.77 -8.03 41.79
N SER A 399 12.39 -7.88 42.96
CA SER A 399 12.94 -6.59 43.41
C SER A 399 14.24 -6.26 42.70
N LEU A 400 14.17 -5.40 41.70
CA LEU A 400 15.34 -4.89 40.97
C LEU A 400 15.57 -3.41 41.25
N TYR A 401 16.82 -3.00 41.13
CA TYR A 401 17.28 -1.66 41.42
C TYR A 401 18.13 -1.13 40.27
N ILE A 402 18.10 0.19 40.09
CA ILE A 402 19.00 0.91 39.20
C ILE A 402 19.80 1.93 40.00
N ARG A 403 21.03 2.20 39.58
CA ARG A 403 21.90 3.20 40.21
C ARG A 403 21.86 4.50 39.42
N LEU A 404 21.59 5.61 40.10
CA LEU A 404 21.43 6.93 39.48
C LEU A 404 22.58 7.86 39.79
N LEU A 405 22.92 8.72 38.83
CA LEU A 405 23.92 9.78 38.94
C LEU A 405 23.21 11.14 39.18
N PRO A 406 23.86 12.07 39.91
CA PRO A 406 25.21 11.97 40.50
C PRO A 406 25.25 11.25 41.86
N THR A 407 24.11 10.93 42.47
CA THR A 407 24.05 10.47 43.88
C THR A 407 24.60 9.08 44.14
N ASN A 408 24.74 8.25 43.09
CA ASN A 408 25.08 6.83 43.15
C ASN A 408 24.13 5.99 44.02
N LYS A 409 22.93 6.50 44.30
CA LYS A 409 21.91 5.77 45.07
C LYS A 409 21.20 4.74 44.20
N PHE A 410 20.81 3.64 44.84
CA PHE A 410 19.99 2.60 44.23
C PHE A 410 18.51 2.92 44.44
N TYR A 411 17.75 2.88 43.35
CA TYR A 411 16.30 3.07 43.37
C TYR A 411 15.62 1.81 42.89
N ARG A 412 14.66 1.32 43.68
CA ARG A 412 13.88 0.14 43.33
C ARG A 412 12.95 0.46 42.17
N ILE A 413 12.95 -0.41 41.18
CA ILE A 413 12.05 -0.34 40.03
C ILE A 413 10.95 -1.39 40.15
N THR A 414 9.73 -1.01 39.80
CA THR A 414 8.53 -1.87 39.85
C THR A 414 8.06 -2.28 38.48
N ALA A 415 8.34 -1.46 37.47
CA ALA A 415 8.01 -1.74 36.09
C ALA A 415 8.94 -0.99 35.15
N VAL A 416 8.94 -1.41 33.88
CA VAL A 416 9.54 -0.65 32.78
C VAL A 416 8.46 -0.32 31.77
N GLU A 417 8.33 0.96 31.47
CA GLU A 417 7.45 1.47 30.44
C GLU A 417 8.25 1.69 29.16
N ILE A 418 7.91 0.94 28.12
CA ILE A 418 8.41 1.19 26.76
C ILE A 418 7.40 2.11 26.08
N ILE A 419 7.83 3.34 25.79
CA ILE A 419 6.98 4.33 25.13
C ILE A 419 7.20 4.27 23.63
N TYR A 420 6.13 3.97 22.92
CA TYR A 420 6.04 4.03 21.46
C TYR A 420 5.35 5.35 21.10
N HIS A 421 6.12 6.30 20.58
CA HIS A 421 5.55 7.52 20.04
C HIS A 421 4.81 7.20 18.73
N LYS A 422 3.56 7.66 18.64
CA LYS A 422 2.78 7.64 17.39
C LYS A 422 3.36 8.78 16.55
N ILE A 423 4.10 8.45 15.50
CA ILE A 423 4.65 9.42 14.54
C ILE A 423 3.64 9.59 13.41
#